data_AF-A0A851SUQ7-F1
#
_entry.id   AF-A0A851SUQ7-F1
#
_cell.length_a   1.000
_cell.length_b   1.000
_cell.length_c   1.000
_cell.angle_alpha   90.00
_cell.angle_beta   90.00
_cell.angle_gamma   90.00
#
_symmetry.space_group_name_H-M   'P 1'
#
loop_
_entity.id
_entity.type
_entity.pdbx_description
1 polymer ?
#
loop_
_entity_poly.entity_id
_entity_poly.type
_entity_poly.pdbx_seq_one_letter_code
_entity_poly.pdbx_strand_id
1 'polypeptide(L)' 'LDEEISGVIEVVGRVTNQATIMCMSYVQFREDKSPFDLELYNEALKIIHEFPEYFPFG' A
#
# COMPACT_ATOMS: atom_id res chain seq x y z
N LEU A 1 -13.48 11.98 6.51
CA LEU A 1 -12.23 12.41 5.86
C LEU A 1 -12.37 13.89 5.64
N ASP A 2 -11.34 14.65 5.98
CA ASP A 2 -11.39 16.11 5.88
C ASP A 2 -11.14 16.59 4.44
N GLU A 3 -10.72 15.68 3.56
CA GLU A 3 -10.42 15.91 2.15
C GLU A 3 -11.01 14.78 1.29
N GLU A 4 -11.31 15.09 0.02
CA GLU A 4 -11.68 14.09 -0.98
C GLU A 4 -10.45 13.28 -1.37
N ILE A 5 -10.57 11.94 -1.31
CA ILE A 5 -9.53 11.02 -1.75
C ILE A 5 -9.95 10.34 -3.05
N SER A 6 -9.01 10.16 -3.96
CA SER A 6 -9.24 9.49 -5.24
C SER A 6 -7.95 8.84 -5.76
N GLY A 7 -8.08 7.94 -6.74
CA GLY A 7 -6.93 7.21 -7.29
C GLY A 7 -6.33 6.21 -6.31
N VAL A 8 -5.00 6.01 -6.39
CA VAL A 8 -4.27 5.07 -5.54
C VAL A 8 -3.85 5.71 -4.22
N ILE A 9 -4.20 5.04 -3.11
CA ILE A 9 -3.90 5.47 -1.75
C ILE A 9 -3.07 4.42 -1.03
N GLU A 10 -1.93 4.83 -0.46
CA GLU A 10 -1.18 4.04 0.50
C GLU A 10 -1.77 4.23 1.90
N VAL A 11 -2.14 3.13 2.56
CA VAL A 11 -2.72 3.15 3.91
C VAL A 11 -1.77 2.45 4.88
N VAL A 12 -1.37 3.14 5.93
CA VAL A 12 -0.60 2.58 7.04
C VAL A 12 -1.51 2.46 8.26
N GLY A 13 -1.58 1.25 8.82
CA GLY A 13 -2.53 0.95 9.88
C GLY A 13 -2.29 -0.39 10.54
N ARG A 14 -3.20 -0.76 11.44
CA ARG A 14 -3.20 -2.07 12.09
C ARG A 14 -4.31 -2.94 11.52
N VAL A 15 -3.99 -4.19 11.18
CA VAL A 15 -5.00 -5.18 10.81
C VAL A 15 -5.84 -5.53 12.04
N THR A 16 -7.16 -5.51 11.88
CA THR A 16 -8.14 -5.85 12.93
C THR A 16 -8.48 -7.34 12.92
N ASN A 17 -9.18 -7.80 13.95
CA ASN A 17 -9.66 -9.19 14.02
C ASN A 17 -10.74 -9.50 12.96
N GLN A 18 -11.29 -8.48 12.30
CA GLN A 18 -12.24 -8.61 11.21
C GLN A 18 -11.57 -8.56 9.82
N ALA A 19 -10.23 -8.64 9.76
CA ALA A 19 -9.46 -8.50 8.52
C ALA A 19 -9.70 -7.16 7.79
N THR A 20 -10.01 -6.11 8.54
CA THR A 20 -10.00 -4.71 8.07
C THR A 20 -8.73 -4.01 8.53
N ILE A 21 -8.44 -2.83 7.98
CA ILE A 21 -7.31 -2.00 8.41
C ILE A 21 -7.84 -0.82 9.22
N MET A 22 -7.43 -0.73 10.49
CA MET A 22 -7.58 0.48 11.29
C MET A 22 -6.49 1.48 10.85
N CYS A 23 -6.87 2.41 9.99
CA CYS A 23 -5.98 3.42 9.41
C CYS A 23 -5.41 4.34 10.49
N MET A 24 -4.09 4.56 10.46
CA MET A 24 -3.37 5.55 11.29
C MET A 24 -2.92 6.75 10.43
N SER A 25 -2.52 6.50 9.20
CA SER A 25 -2.16 7.52 8.21
C SER A 25 -2.38 7.02 6.80
N TYR A 26 -2.56 7.93 5.85
CA TYR A 26 -2.67 7.61 4.43
C TYR A 26 -1.97 8.67 3.57
N VAL A 27 -1.50 8.27 2.39
CA VAL A 27 -0.89 9.15 1.38
C VAL A 27 -1.50 8.82 0.03
N GLN A 28 -1.91 9.85 -0.71
CA GLN A 28 -2.36 9.71 -2.09
C GLN A 28 -1.15 9.74 -3.04
N PHE A 29 -1.03 8.74 -3.90
CA PHE A 29 0.04 8.73 -4.91
C PHE A 29 -0.23 9.76 -6.00
N ARG A 30 0.84 10.41 -6.46
CA ARG A 30 0.77 11.38 -7.55
C ARG A 30 0.76 10.64 -8.87
N GLU A 31 -0.33 10.78 -9.61
CA GLU A 31 -0.53 10.16 -10.92
C GLU A 31 -0.55 11.20 -12.07
N ASP A 32 -0.11 12.43 -11.80
CA ASP A 32 -0.12 13.56 -12.74
C ASP A 32 0.88 13.40 -13.90
N LYS A 33 1.97 12.66 -13.68
CA LYS A 33 3.02 12.41 -14.68
C LYS A 33 2.98 11.02 -15.29
N SER A 34 2.53 10.03 -14.53
CA SER A 34 2.43 8.64 -14.94
C SER A 34 1.39 7.91 -14.08
N PRO A 35 0.56 7.02 -14.66
CA PRO A 35 -0.34 6.20 -13.87
C PRO A 35 0.44 5.26 -12.96
N PHE A 36 -0.12 4.96 -11.79
CA PHE A 36 0.47 3.96 -10.90
C PHE A 36 0.11 2.55 -11.37
N ASP A 37 1.12 1.73 -11.67
CA ASP A 37 0.92 0.33 -12.06
C ASP A 37 0.71 -0.54 -10.82
N LEU A 38 -0.56 -0.73 -10.44
CA LEU A 38 -0.95 -1.51 -9.27
C LEU A 38 -0.70 -3.01 -9.45
N GLU A 39 -0.70 -3.52 -10.69
CA GLU A 39 -0.44 -4.93 -10.98
C GLU A 39 1.05 -5.23 -10.76
N LEU A 40 1.93 -4.37 -11.29
CA LEU A 40 3.37 -4.47 -11.05
C LEU A 40 3.72 -4.34 -9.56
N TYR A 41 3.06 -3.43 -8.84
CA TYR A 41 3.24 -3.30 -7.39
C TYR A 41 2.84 -4.59 -6.64
N ASN A 42 1.75 -5.24 -7.04
CA ASN A 42 1.32 -6.50 -6.46
C ASN A 42 2.31 -7.65 -6.73
N GLU A 43 2.90 -7.72 -7.93
CA GLU A 43 3.98 -8.69 -8.20
C GLU A 43 5.22 -8.42 -7.34
N ALA A 44 5.59 -7.15 -7.14
CA ALA A 44 6.68 -6.80 -6.23
C ALA A 44 6.40 -7.24 -4.78
N LEU A 45 5.16 -7.07 -4.29
CA LEU A 45 4.77 -7.56 -2.95
C LEU A 45 4.90 -9.08 -2.83
N LYS A 46 4.50 -9.84 -3.85
CA LYS A 46 4.69 -11.30 -3.87
C LYS A 46 6.17 -11.67 -3.77
N ILE A 47 7.04 -11.00 -4.52
CA ILE A 47 8.49 -11.21 -4.48
C ILE A 47 9.06 -10.89 -3.08
N ILE A 48 8.64 -9.79 -2.46
CA ILE A 48 9.06 -9.43 -1.08
C ILE A 48 8.73 -10.56 -0.10
N HIS A 49 7.54 -11.15 -0.22
CA HIS A 49 7.13 -12.27 0.63
C HIS A 49 7.80 -13.61 0.24
N GLU A 50 8.14 -13.81 -1.03
CA GLU A 50 8.80 -15.01 -1.53
C GLU A 50 10.29 -15.05 -1.14
N PHE A 51 10.96 -13.90 -1.08
CA PHE A 51 12.39 -13.80 -0.77
C PHE A 51 12.69 -12.84 0.40
N PRO A 52 12.22 -13.14 1.62
CA PRO A 52 12.36 -12.27 2.78
C PRO A 52 13.82 -12.01 3.19
N GLU A 53 14.77 -12.85 2.79
CA GLU A 53 16.20 -12.67 3.06
C GLU A 53 16.81 -11.45 2.34
N TYR A 54 16.21 -11.02 1.22
CA TYR A 54 16.66 -9.83 0.47
C TYR A 54 15.86 -8.58 0.84
N PHE A 55 14.72 -8.73 1.52
CA PHE A 55 13.91 -7.62 2.02
C PHE A 55 13.47 -7.90 3.47
N PRO A 56 14.43 -7.87 4.42
CA PRO A 56 14.13 -8.23 5.80
C PRO A 56 13.19 -7.23 6.46
N PHE A 57 12.20 -7.75 7.18
CA PHE A 57 11.31 -6.96 8.04
C PHE A 57 11.82 -7.03 9.49
N GLY A 58 12.28 -5.91 10.05
CA GLY A 58 12.86 -5.85 11.40
C GLY A 58 13.26 -4.46 11.84
#